data_AF-A0A6V7X617-F1
#
_entry.id   AF-A0A6V7X617-F1
#
_cell.length_a   1.000
_cell.length_b   1.000
_cell.length_c   1.000
_cell.angle_alpha   90.00
_cell.angle_beta   90.00
_cell.angle_gamma   90.00
#
_symmetry.space_group_name_H-M   'P 1'
#
loop_
_entity.id
_entity.type
_entity.pdbx_description
1 polymer ?
#
loop_
_entity_poly.entity_id
_entity_poly.type
_entity_poly.pdbx_seq_one_letter_code
_entity_poly.pdbx_strand_id
1 'polypeptide(L)'
;MQFDVTLANTLDSFGYCVYLVVARHANYDTVRSDNFNLNEGLNIRYIQVDFEPPRGDGIPNIWNNEFIASTHNNFINIVAYQAVYLYQAAIQNPANEQTYNFLKSKRFRLGIAEIDQSSGFALFQQLGIKNMIATSNTPVISPYYHLLGMPMPYEVPEQNTAQPGDGFANSEIRRRGSHRQNENMNEIRRLINIYKQEYENEFFRQNSLPPLWQIIANVRYLFINHTQIAAYPRPINQKIKFIGGIDIQQQYRAMFYSKIMTNNSIQRVWAGDFNHLNESNCVVIFTIGTVVTFLGITQYQLIRIFNAFAQHENCYFFIRADHHIERYVSNGSVQVPQNVYLHYDFIDLKLILAQRNIKLLIIHCGQNSLNEALYAGVPVICIPFFGDQR
;
A
#
# COMPACT_ATOMS: atom_id res chain seq x y z
N MET A 1 5.77 3.95 -2.64
CA MET A 1 6.63 4.62 -3.65
C MET A 1 5.94 4.87 -4.98
N GLN A 2 5.20 3.95 -5.62
CA GLN A 2 4.58 4.27 -6.93
C GLN A 2 3.62 5.47 -6.83
N PHE A 3 2.76 5.48 -5.81
CA PHE A 3 1.90 6.60 -5.46
C PHE A 3 2.65 7.94 -5.29
N ASP A 4 3.71 7.98 -4.47
CA ASP A 4 4.49 9.19 -4.20
C ASP A 4 5.21 9.70 -5.45
N VAL A 5 5.72 8.77 -6.26
CA VAL A 5 6.38 9.07 -7.54
C VAL A 5 5.37 9.63 -8.53
N THR A 6 4.16 9.09 -8.61
CA THR A 6 3.10 9.64 -9.48
C THR A 6 2.72 11.06 -9.06
N LEU A 7 2.65 11.33 -7.76
CA LEU A 7 2.41 12.69 -7.25
C LEU A 7 3.57 13.64 -7.59
N ALA A 8 4.82 13.18 -7.42
CA ALA A 8 6.01 13.94 -7.77
C ALA A 8 6.07 14.26 -9.28
N ASN A 9 5.80 13.27 -10.14
CA ASN A 9 5.71 13.43 -11.59
C ASN A 9 4.61 14.42 -11.97
N THR A 10 3.47 14.37 -11.28
CA THR A 10 2.37 15.31 -11.51
C THR A 10 2.82 16.73 -11.21
N LEU A 11 3.47 16.98 -10.06
CA LEU A 11 3.99 18.31 -9.72
C LEU A 11 5.06 18.80 -10.71
N ASP A 12 5.99 17.93 -11.13
CA ASP A 12 7.01 18.27 -12.13
C ASP A 12 6.37 18.67 -13.47
N SER A 13 5.30 17.97 -13.88
CA SER A 13 4.54 18.29 -15.11
C SER A 13 3.88 19.68 -15.07
N PHE A 14 3.61 20.22 -13.88
CA PHE A 14 3.14 21.60 -13.70
C PHE A 14 4.27 22.63 -13.54
N GLY A 15 5.54 22.21 -13.72
CA GLY A 15 6.72 23.07 -13.66
C GLY A 15 7.28 23.29 -12.26
N TYR A 16 6.89 22.50 -11.27
CA TYR A 16 7.46 22.58 -9.92
C TYR A 16 8.78 21.81 -9.83
N CYS A 17 9.79 22.38 -9.16
CA CYS A 17 11.02 21.66 -8.84
C CYS A 17 10.78 20.74 -7.63
N VAL A 18 10.78 19.43 -7.88
CA VAL A 18 10.45 18.40 -6.87
C VAL A 18 11.71 17.70 -6.37
N TYR A 19 11.78 17.51 -5.05
CA TYR A 19 12.82 16.71 -4.40
C TYR A 19 12.16 15.56 -3.66
N LEU A 20 12.58 14.33 -3.98
CA LEU A 20 12.11 13.13 -3.29
C LEU A 20 13.18 12.71 -2.30
N VAL A 21 12.89 12.83 -1.00
CA VAL A 21 13.80 12.41 0.07
C VAL A 21 13.43 10.99 0.50
N VAL A 22 14.39 10.07 0.40
CA VAL A 22 14.20 8.66 0.73
C VAL A 22 15.27 8.27 1.75
N ALA A 23 14.87 7.66 2.87
CA ALA A 23 15.85 7.09 3.78
C ALA A 23 16.26 5.69 3.32
N ARG A 24 17.56 5.41 3.29
CA ARG A 24 18.11 4.07 3.00
C ARG A 24 18.61 3.44 4.29
N HIS A 25 18.29 2.17 4.47
CA HIS A 25 18.84 1.37 5.57
C HIS A 25 20.25 0.89 5.19
N ALA A 26 21.27 1.24 5.99
CA ALA A 26 22.68 0.97 5.68
C ALA A 26 23.01 -0.52 5.43
N ASN A 27 22.32 -1.45 6.11
CA ASN A 27 22.53 -2.90 5.96
C ASN A 27 21.68 -3.61 4.88
N TYR A 28 20.77 -2.92 4.20
CA TYR A 28 19.99 -3.52 3.11
C TYR A 28 20.43 -2.90 1.79
N ASP A 29 21.31 -3.59 1.07
CA ASP A 29 21.60 -3.35 -0.35
C ASP A 29 20.41 -3.71 -1.26
N THR A 30 19.32 -4.20 -0.69
CA THR A 30 18.12 -4.68 -1.39
C THR A 30 16.96 -3.70 -1.36
N VAL A 31 17.20 -2.38 -1.38
CA VAL A 31 16.32 -1.56 -2.22
C VAL A 31 16.66 -1.99 -3.63
N ARG A 32 16.03 -3.10 -4.04
CA ARG A 32 16.14 -3.72 -5.34
C ARG A 32 16.31 -2.60 -6.35
N SER A 33 17.50 -2.55 -6.94
CA SER A 33 17.75 -2.01 -8.26
C SER A 33 16.98 -2.83 -9.31
N ASP A 34 15.75 -3.27 -9.00
CA ASP A 34 14.80 -3.82 -9.93
C ASP A 34 14.38 -2.64 -10.77
N ASN A 35 15.17 -2.33 -11.80
CA ASN A 35 14.74 -1.66 -13.01
C ASN A 35 13.64 -0.62 -12.77
N PHE A 36 13.89 0.35 -11.88
CA PHE A 36 13.17 1.61 -12.00
C PHE A 36 13.70 2.18 -13.32
N ASN A 37 13.05 1.84 -14.43
CA ASN A 37 13.04 2.67 -15.62
C ASN A 37 12.38 3.98 -15.19
N LEU A 38 13.16 4.78 -14.45
CA LEU A 38 12.93 6.17 -14.13
C LEU A 38 13.01 6.83 -15.50
N ASN A 39 11.84 6.99 -16.14
CA ASN A 39 11.76 7.57 -17.46
C ASN A 39 12.69 8.79 -17.57
N GLU A 40 13.65 8.67 -18.47
CA GLU A 40 14.43 9.78 -19.00
C GLU A 40 13.43 10.84 -19.49
N GLY A 41 13.29 11.95 -18.76
CA GLY A 41 12.40 13.04 -19.15
C GLY A 41 11.91 13.99 -18.05
N LEU A 42 12.12 13.68 -16.76
CA LEU A 42 11.57 14.49 -15.65
C LEU A 42 12.67 15.02 -14.72
N ASN A 43 12.50 16.24 -14.20
CA ASN A 43 13.51 16.97 -13.41
C ASN A 43 13.51 16.64 -11.90
N ILE A 44 12.96 15.47 -11.51
CA ILE A 44 12.85 15.06 -10.10
C ILE A 44 14.24 14.78 -9.53
N ARG A 45 14.54 15.40 -8.38
CA ARG A 45 15.83 15.25 -7.70
C ARG A 45 15.69 14.30 -6.52
N TYR A 46 16.28 13.12 -6.63
CA TYR A 46 16.31 12.14 -5.55
C TYR A 46 17.41 12.50 -4.55
N ILE A 47 17.05 12.50 -3.27
CA ILE A 47 17.98 12.71 -2.16
C ILE A 47 17.88 11.49 -1.24
N GLN A 48 18.99 10.79 -1.11
CA GLN A 48 19.10 9.68 -0.17
C GLN A 48 19.64 10.21 1.16
N VAL A 49 19.05 9.75 2.27
CA VAL A 49 19.59 9.95 3.62
C VAL A 49 19.83 8.58 4.25
N ASP A 50 21.06 8.33 4.69
CA ASP A 50 21.39 7.02 5.25
C ASP A 50 20.97 6.93 6.71
N PHE A 51 20.32 5.83 7.06
CA PHE A 51 19.87 5.51 8.39
C PHE A 51 20.60 4.27 8.91
N GLU A 52 21.27 4.43 10.05
CA GLU A 52 21.69 3.30 10.86
C GLU A 52 20.68 3.12 12.00
N PRO A 53 19.99 1.98 12.09
CA PRO A 53 19.13 1.73 13.23
C PRO A 53 19.93 1.66 14.53
N PRO A 54 19.32 2.02 15.67
CA PRO A 54 19.94 1.79 16.97
C PRO A 54 20.38 0.32 17.08
N ARG A 55 21.68 0.08 17.28
CA ARG A 55 22.22 -1.26 17.50
C ARG A 55 21.63 -1.82 18.79
N GLY A 56 20.74 -2.81 18.72
CA GLY A 56 20.31 -3.56 19.91
C GLY A 56 18.92 -4.17 19.84
N ASP A 57 18.00 -3.54 19.12
CA ASP A 57 16.61 -4.00 19.11
C ASP A 57 16.29 -4.60 17.75
N GLY A 58 15.98 -5.89 17.72
CA GLY A 58 15.69 -6.64 16.51
C GLY A 58 14.59 -5.97 15.70
N ILE A 59 14.98 -5.13 14.75
CA ILE A 59 14.12 -4.70 13.66
C ILE A 59 13.78 -5.99 12.93
N PRO A 60 12.51 -6.42 12.93
CA PRO A 60 12.11 -7.58 12.16
C PRO A 60 12.58 -7.32 10.74
N ASN A 61 13.24 -8.30 10.15
CA ASN A 61 13.68 -8.23 8.78
C ASN A 61 12.43 -8.25 7.89
N ILE A 62 11.75 -7.11 7.80
CA ILE A 62 10.42 -6.96 7.18
C ILE A 62 10.44 -7.24 5.67
N TRP A 63 11.64 -7.34 5.10
CA TRP A 63 11.88 -7.61 3.68
C TRP A 63 12.51 -8.98 3.41
N ASN A 64 13.11 -9.63 4.41
CA ASN A 64 13.40 -11.06 4.31
C ASN A 64 12.15 -11.82 4.69
N ASN A 65 11.48 -12.31 3.65
CA ASN A 65 10.30 -13.16 3.52
C ASN A 65 10.02 -14.28 4.56
N GLU A 66 10.71 -14.35 5.69
CA GLU A 66 10.45 -15.35 6.73
C GLU A 66 9.50 -14.76 7.78
N PHE A 67 8.21 -15.03 7.56
CA PHE A 67 7.13 -14.80 8.51
C PHE A 67 6.90 -13.33 8.91
N ILE A 68 6.01 -12.68 8.17
CA ILE A 68 5.08 -11.70 8.76
C ILE A 68 4.13 -12.48 9.67
N ALA A 69 4.67 -13.05 10.74
CA ALA A 69 3.87 -13.67 11.77
C ALA A 69 3.09 -12.53 12.44
N SER A 70 1.79 -12.77 12.54
CA SER A 70 0.74 -12.07 13.29
C SER A 70 1.04 -11.69 14.75
N THR A 71 2.29 -11.61 15.19
CA THR A 71 2.65 -11.22 16.55
C THR A 71 2.65 -9.69 16.68
N HIS A 72 1.85 -9.20 17.65
CA HIS A 72 1.67 -7.79 18.01
C HIS A 72 2.96 -6.96 18.06
N ASN A 73 4.08 -7.57 18.47
CA ASN A 73 5.37 -6.91 18.65
C ASN A 73 6.03 -6.46 17.34
N ASN A 74 5.85 -7.21 16.24
CA ASN A 74 6.45 -6.84 14.95
C ASN A 74 5.78 -5.60 14.36
N PHE A 75 4.46 -5.47 14.50
CA PHE A 75 3.71 -4.30 14.04
C PHE A 75 4.08 -3.04 14.82
N ILE A 76 4.23 -3.14 16.15
CA ILE A 76 4.66 -2.02 17.00
C ILE A 76 6.05 -1.53 16.59
N ASN A 77 7.00 -2.45 16.34
CA ASN A 77 8.34 -2.08 15.88
C ASN A 77 8.32 -1.41 14.49
N ILE A 78 7.44 -1.84 13.59
CA ILE A 78 7.23 -1.19 12.28
C ILE A 78 6.69 0.23 12.46
N VAL A 79 5.67 0.39 13.30
CA VAL A 79 5.08 1.70 13.60
C VAL A 79 6.10 2.65 14.22
N ALA A 80 6.85 2.17 15.22
CA ALA A 80 7.93 2.93 15.85
C ALA A 80 8.98 3.35 14.83
N TYR A 81 9.46 2.41 14.01
CA TYR A 81 10.42 2.68 12.94
C TYR A 81 9.90 3.74 11.96
N GLN A 82 8.72 3.55 11.39
CA GLN A 82 8.13 4.48 10.40
C GLN A 82 7.88 5.87 10.99
N ALA A 83 7.50 5.95 12.26
CA ALA A 83 7.21 7.20 12.93
C ALA A 83 8.45 8.10 13.12
N VAL A 84 9.67 7.54 13.13
CA VAL A 84 10.88 8.24 13.59
C VAL A 84 12.05 8.22 12.60
N TYR A 85 12.17 7.18 11.76
CA TYR A 85 13.38 6.89 10.99
C TYR A 85 13.85 8.03 10.07
N LEU A 86 12.96 8.66 9.31
CA LEU A 86 13.36 9.67 8.31
C LEU A 86 13.95 10.90 8.98
N TYR A 87 13.39 11.28 10.13
CA TYR A 87 13.90 12.41 10.90
C TYR A 87 15.22 12.08 11.58
N GLN A 88 15.33 10.91 12.20
CA GLN A 88 16.59 10.47 12.80
C GLN A 88 17.70 10.42 11.74
N ALA A 89 17.40 9.86 10.56
CA ALA A 89 18.32 9.83 9.43
C ALA A 89 18.71 11.23 8.96
N ALA A 90 17.74 12.11 8.70
CA ALA A 90 18.02 13.42 8.13
C ALA A 90 18.64 14.42 9.12
N ILE A 91 18.32 14.32 10.41
CA ILE A 91 18.68 15.34 11.43
C ILE A 91 19.71 14.82 12.43
N GLN A 92 19.53 13.60 12.94
CA GLN A 92 20.35 13.08 14.05
C GLN A 92 21.59 12.33 13.58
N ASN A 93 21.64 11.88 12.32
CA ASN A 93 22.84 11.26 11.75
C ASN A 93 23.83 12.34 11.26
N PRO A 94 25.01 12.51 11.90
CA PRO A 94 25.99 13.50 11.48
C PRO A 94 26.49 13.30 10.05
N ALA A 95 26.46 12.06 9.53
CA ALA A 95 26.82 11.78 8.15
C ALA A 95 25.93 12.51 7.13
N ASN A 96 24.70 12.88 7.53
CA ASN A 96 23.74 13.57 6.68
C ASN A 96 23.69 15.09 6.91
N GLU A 97 24.59 15.67 7.70
CA GLU A 97 24.58 17.10 8.02
C GLU A 97 24.66 17.99 6.76
N GLN A 98 25.50 17.62 5.79
CA GLN A 98 25.60 18.33 4.52
C GLN A 98 24.28 18.27 3.73
N THR A 99 23.65 17.09 3.68
CA THR A 99 22.36 16.88 3.03
C THR A 99 21.25 17.69 3.68
N TYR A 100 21.21 17.74 5.02
CA TYR A 100 20.27 18.57 5.76
C TYR A 100 20.46 20.06 5.48
N ASN A 101 21.71 20.55 5.55
CA ASN A 101 22.02 21.95 5.26
C ASN A 101 21.66 22.32 3.81
N PHE A 102 21.88 21.41 2.87
CA PHE A 102 21.42 21.55 1.50
C PHE A 102 19.90 21.66 1.41
N LEU A 103 19.14 20.75 2.03
CA LEU A 103 17.67 20.78 2.06
C LEU A 103 17.16 22.11 2.65
N LYS A 104 17.76 22.55 3.77
CA LYS A 104 17.42 23.80 4.44
C LYS A 104 17.68 25.02 3.54
N SER A 105 18.75 24.99 2.74
CA SER A 105 19.09 26.07 1.80
C SER A 105 18.03 26.27 0.70
N LYS A 106 17.24 25.24 0.36
CA LYS A 106 16.26 25.31 -0.73
C LYS A 106 15.00 26.10 -0.39
N ARG A 107 14.69 26.30 0.89
CA ARG A 107 13.51 27.06 1.36
C ARG A 107 12.21 26.60 0.69
N PHE A 108 11.91 25.30 0.84
CA PHE A 108 10.73 24.68 0.24
C PHE A 108 9.43 25.36 0.67
N ARG A 109 8.50 25.52 -0.28
CA ARG A 109 7.18 26.14 -0.05
C ARG A 109 6.11 25.15 0.37
N LEU A 110 6.30 23.88 0.06
CA LEU A 110 5.36 22.78 0.27
C LEU A 110 6.14 21.52 0.66
N GLY A 111 5.65 20.82 1.68
CA GLY A 111 6.09 19.48 2.06
C GLY A 111 4.94 18.50 1.86
N ILE A 112 5.26 17.31 1.33
CA ILE A 112 4.30 16.22 1.16
C ILE A 112 4.93 14.96 1.74
N ALA A 113 4.23 14.31 2.68
CA ALA A 113 4.70 13.09 3.31
C ALA A 113 3.55 12.10 3.54
N GLU A 114 3.87 10.81 3.48
CA GLU A 114 2.98 9.74 3.91
C GLU A 114 2.70 9.89 5.41
N ILE A 115 1.42 9.82 5.77
CA ILE A 115 0.95 9.98 7.13
C ILE A 115 1.42 8.84 8.05
N ASP A 116 1.65 7.67 7.45
CA ASP A 116 2.25 6.49 8.08
C ASP A 116 3.73 6.74 8.44
N GLN A 117 4.41 7.60 7.68
CA GLN A 117 5.79 8.02 7.90
C GLN A 117 5.82 9.41 8.55
N SER A 118 5.18 9.52 9.71
CA SER A 118 4.91 10.80 10.36
C SER A 118 6.16 11.63 10.72
N SER A 119 7.35 11.01 10.75
CA SER A 119 8.65 11.68 10.90
C SER A 119 8.91 12.74 9.81
N GLY A 120 8.33 12.58 8.61
CA GLY A 120 8.44 13.56 7.53
C GLY A 120 7.90 14.95 7.92
N PHE A 121 6.83 15.01 8.71
CA PHE A 121 6.26 16.28 9.17
C PHE A 121 7.16 16.97 10.21
N ALA A 122 7.83 16.20 11.07
CA ALA A 122 8.84 16.74 11.97
C ALA A 122 10.02 17.35 11.19
N LEU A 123 10.46 16.69 10.11
CA LEU A 123 11.49 17.21 9.22
C LEU A 123 11.04 18.51 8.53
N PHE A 124 9.79 18.56 8.06
CA PHE A 124 9.22 19.78 7.46
C PHE A 124 9.23 20.95 8.44
N GLN A 125 8.88 20.71 9.70
CA GLN A 125 8.93 21.73 10.76
C GLN A 125 10.35 22.26 10.97
N GLN A 126 11.37 21.39 11.00
CA GLN A 126 12.79 21.78 11.12
C GLN A 126 13.30 22.55 9.90
N LEU A 127 12.86 22.18 8.70
CA LEU A 127 13.19 22.88 7.46
C LEU A 127 12.43 24.21 7.30
N GLY A 128 11.53 24.55 8.23
CA GLY A 128 10.73 25.77 8.19
C GLY A 128 9.59 25.76 7.17
N ILE A 129 9.18 24.57 6.70
CA ILE A 129 8.11 24.39 5.73
C ILE A 129 6.76 24.51 6.44
N LYS A 130 5.94 25.49 6.06
CA LYS A 130 4.65 25.77 6.73
C LYS A 130 3.43 25.16 6.03
N ASN A 131 3.52 24.92 4.72
CA ASN A 131 2.43 24.28 3.98
C ASN A 131 2.74 22.80 3.84
N MET A 132 1.90 21.97 4.44
CA MET A 132 2.08 20.53 4.45
C MET A 132 0.83 19.83 3.92
N ILE A 133 1.05 18.81 3.11
CA ILE A 133 0.02 17.85 2.66
C ILE A 133 0.40 16.49 3.22
N ALA A 134 -0.56 15.80 3.80
CA ALA A 134 -0.43 14.40 4.16
C ALA A 134 -0.92 13.53 3.02
N THR A 135 -0.29 12.39 2.82
CA THR A 135 -0.75 11.35 1.91
C THR A 135 -0.96 10.04 2.65
N SER A 136 -1.78 9.16 2.10
CA SER A 136 -1.93 7.78 2.57
C SER A 136 -2.16 6.89 1.37
N ASN A 137 -1.21 6.02 1.08
CA ASN A 137 -1.31 5.08 -0.03
C ASN A 137 -2.33 3.93 0.22
N THR A 138 -2.87 3.82 1.43
CA THR A 138 -3.82 2.80 1.88
C THR A 138 -5.07 3.48 2.47
N PRO A 139 -6.13 2.75 2.85
CA PRO A 139 -7.16 3.33 3.69
C PRO A 139 -6.56 3.78 5.03
N VAL A 140 -6.80 5.04 5.40
CA VAL A 140 -6.26 5.67 6.61
C VAL A 140 -6.65 4.89 7.87
N ILE A 141 -5.68 4.44 8.68
CA ILE A 141 -5.97 3.81 9.97
C ILE A 141 -6.54 4.78 10.99
N SER A 142 -7.26 4.24 11.97
CA SER A 142 -8.02 5.02 12.95
C SER A 142 -7.20 6.04 13.76
N PRO A 143 -5.93 5.79 14.18
CA PRO A 143 -5.12 6.76 14.91
C PRO A 143 -4.96 8.11 14.21
N TYR A 144 -4.96 8.16 12.89
CA TYR A 144 -4.80 9.42 12.15
C TYR A 144 -6.02 10.33 12.25
N TYR A 145 -7.21 9.78 12.51
CA TYR A 145 -8.39 10.61 12.82
C TYR A 145 -8.15 11.41 14.10
N HIS A 146 -7.52 10.79 15.11
CA HIS A 146 -7.13 11.49 16.32
C HIS A 146 -6.09 12.59 16.04
N LEU A 147 -5.04 12.29 15.27
CA LEU A 147 -3.99 13.26 14.94
C LEU A 147 -4.50 14.44 14.09
N LEU A 148 -5.58 14.25 13.33
CA LEU A 148 -6.24 15.29 12.53
C LEU A 148 -7.31 16.06 13.30
N GLY A 149 -7.56 15.73 14.58
CA GLY A 149 -8.63 16.33 15.38
C GLY A 149 -10.04 15.96 14.91
N MET A 150 -10.20 14.79 14.29
CA MET A 150 -11.46 14.29 13.76
C MET A 150 -12.16 13.34 14.74
N PRO A 151 -13.49 13.19 14.64
CA PRO A 151 -14.21 12.16 15.40
C PRO A 151 -13.66 10.76 15.10
N MET A 152 -13.57 9.92 16.12
CA MET A 152 -13.05 8.56 15.99
C MET A 152 -14.09 7.61 15.36
N PRO A 153 -13.73 6.84 14.32
CA PRO A 153 -14.65 5.95 13.62
C PRO A 153 -14.75 4.58 14.31
N TYR A 154 -15.30 4.50 15.54
CA TYR A 154 -15.35 3.24 16.30
C TYR A 154 -16.26 2.17 15.67
N GLU A 155 -17.20 2.58 14.82
CA GLU A 155 -18.13 1.71 14.08
C GLU A 155 -17.52 1.07 12.82
N VAL A 156 -16.26 1.41 12.50
CA VAL A 156 -15.55 0.87 11.34
C VAL A 156 -14.40 0.00 11.84
N PRO A 157 -14.21 -1.21 11.28
CA PRO A 157 -13.12 -2.08 11.70
C PRO A 157 -11.78 -1.39 11.47
N GLU A 158 -10.97 -1.39 12.53
CA GLU A 158 -9.56 -1.10 12.42
C GLU A 158 -8.82 -2.28 11.78
N GLN A 159 -7.81 -2.01 10.95
CA GLN A 159 -7.09 -3.03 10.15
C GLN A 159 -6.60 -4.21 11.01
N ASN A 160 -6.17 -3.92 12.25
CA ASN A 160 -5.68 -4.93 13.18
C ASN A 160 -6.77 -5.77 13.87
N THR A 161 -8.01 -5.28 13.92
CA THR A 161 -9.12 -6.03 14.53
C THR A 161 -10.17 -6.49 13.54
N ALA A 162 -10.04 -6.16 12.25
CA ALA A 162 -11.05 -6.47 11.24
C ALA A 162 -11.40 -7.97 11.24
N GLN A 163 -12.70 -8.27 11.37
CA GLN A 163 -13.23 -9.62 11.39
C GLN A 163 -14.19 -9.84 10.21
N PRO A 164 -14.30 -11.09 9.70
CA PRO A 164 -15.30 -11.44 8.71
C PRO A 164 -16.70 -11.01 9.15
N GLY A 165 -17.37 -10.22 8.31
CA GLY A 165 -18.72 -9.71 8.55
C GLY A 165 -18.82 -8.32 9.16
N ASP A 166 -17.71 -7.72 9.62
CA ASP A 166 -17.73 -6.33 10.14
C ASP A 166 -18.23 -5.31 9.10
N GLY A 167 -18.01 -5.60 7.81
CA GLY A 167 -18.42 -4.74 6.72
C GLY A 167 -19.93 -4.66 6.49
N PHE A 168 -20.74 -5.59 7.02
CA PHE A 168 -22.18 -5.59 6.83
C PHE A 168 -22.88 -4.45 7.58
N ALA A 169 -24.01 -3.99 7.05
CA ALA A 169 -24.74 -2.86 7.64
C ALA A 169 -25.29 -3.13 9.06
N ASN A 170 -25.58 -4.39 9.37
CA ASN A 170 -26.15 -4.86 10.63
C ASN A 170 -25.11 -5.54 11.56
N SER A 171 -23.81 -5.40 11.23
CA SER A 171 -22.71 -6.00 11.98
C SER A 171 -22.66 -5.50 13.42
N GLU A 172 -22.10 -6.31 14.31
CA GLU A 172 -22.04 -6.01 15.74
C GLU A 172 -21.19 -4.76 16.03
N ILE A 173 -20.13 -4.52 15.27
CA ILE A 173 -19.24 -3.36 15.41
C ILE A 173 -19.98 -2.01 15.25
N ARG A 174 -21.08 -2.00 14.51
CA ARG A 174 -21.93 -0.81 14.30
C ARG A 174 -22.95 -0.59 15.42
N ARG A 175 -23.10 -1.53 16.36
CA ARG A 175 -24.03 -1.43 17.49
C ARG A 175 -23.32 -0.77 18.66
N ARG A 176 -23.83 0.39 19.08
CA ARG A 176 -23.24 1.16 20.17
C ARG A 176 -23.14 0.33 21.46
N GLY A 177 -21.94 0.22 22.01
CA GLY A 177 -21.67 -0.48 23.27
C GLY A 177 -21.64 -2.00 23.16
N SER A 178 -21.67 -2.56 21.95
CA SER A 178 -21.52 -4.00 21.73
C SER A 178 -20.12 -4.50 22.12
N HIS A 179 -19.97 -5.81 22.27
CA HIS A 179 -18.68 -6.40 22.58
C HIS A 179 -17.68 -6.12 21.45
N ARG A 180 -18.10 -6.37 20.20
CA ARG A 180 -17.27 -6.12 19.01
C ARG A 180 -16.86 -4.65 18.86
N GLN A 181 -17.76 -3.69 19.11
CA GLN A 181 -17.40 -2.27 19.05
C GLN A 181 -16.40 -1.89 20.16
N ASN A 182 -16.58 -2.41 21.36
CA ASN A 182 -15.67 -2.15 22.48
C ASN A 182 -14.28 -2.73 22.23
N GLU A 183 -14.19 -3.93 21.64
CA GLU A 183 -12.92 -4.53 21.20
C GLU A 183 -12.18 -3.62 20.21
N ASN A 184 -12.87 -3.18 19.14
CA ASN A 184 -12.31 -2.27 18.14
C ASN A 184 -11.86 -0.94 18.76
N MET A 185 -12.70 -0.33 19.61
CA MET A 185 -12.38 0.91 20.31
C MET A 185 -11.14 0.79 21.20
N ASN A 186 -10.97 -0.33 21.90
CA ASN A 186 -9.81 -0.58 22.75
C ASN A 186 -8.52 -0.67 21.94
N GLU A 187 -8.55 -1.36 20.79
CA GLU A 187 -7.39 -1.42 19.90
C GLU A 187 -7.04 -0.03 19.35
N ILE A 188 -8.04 0.73 18.91
CA ILE A 188 -7.83 2.09 18.40
C ILE A 188 -7.15 2.97 19.47
N ARG A 189 -7.60 2.91 20.72
CA ARG A 189 -6.97 3.64 21.84
C ARG A 189 -5.53 3.17 22.10
N ARG A 190 -5.30 1.86 22.04
CA ARG A 190 -3.97 1.27 22.19
C ARG A 190 -3.01 1.80 21.12
N LEU A 191 -3.43 1.80 19.86
CA LEU A 191 -2.65 2.31 18.74
C LEU A 191 -2.33 3.81 18.90
N ILE A 192 -3.31 4.64 19.26
CA ILE A 192 -3.08 6.06 19.54
C ILE A 192 -1.99 6.26 20.60
N ASN A 193 -2.04 5.47 21.69
CA ASN A 193 -1.06 5.56 22.75
C ASN A 193 0.35 5.16 22.28
N ILE A 194 0.47 4.13 21.43
CA ILE A 194 1.76 3.72 20.85
C ILE A 194 2.34 4.85 20.00
N TYR A 195 1.59 5.36 19.02
CA TYR A 195 2.06 6.46 18.17
C TYR A 195 2.48 7.69 18.99
N LYS A 196 1.74 7.99 20.06
CA LYS A 196 2.08 9.08 20.96
C LYS A 196 3.39 8.82 21.71
N GLN A 197 3.55 7.63 22.30
CA GLN A 197 4.74 7.27 23.07
C GLN A 197 6.02 7.24 22.22
N GLU A 198 5.97 6.58 21.06
CA GLU A 198 7.10 6.50 20.13
C GLU A 198 7.54 7.89 19.70
N TYR A 199 6.58 8.77 19.38
CA TYR A 199 6.90 10.14 19.01
C TYR A 199 7.46 10.96 20.18
N GLU A 200 6.86 10.89 21.37
CA GLU A 200 7.32 11.63 22.54
C GLU A 200 8.73 11.20 22.98
N ASN A 201 9.06 9.91 22.87
CA ASN A 201 10.37 9.39 23.23
C ASN A 201 11.48 9.90 22.30
N GLU A 202 11.24 9.91 20.98
CA GLU A 202 12.27 10.21 20.00
C GLU A 202 12.42 11.70 19.69
N PHE A 203 11.31 12.44 19.57
CA PHE A 203 11.34 13.82 19.08
C PHE A 203 11.32 14.86 20.20
N PHE A 204 10.47 14.65 21.21
CA PHE A 204 10.19 15.66 22.24
C PHE A 204 11.36 15.81 23.22
N ARG A 205 12.16 14.75 23.43
CA ARG A 205 13.31 14.79 24.35
C ARG A 205 14.52 15.56 23.79
N GLN A 206 14.60 15.73 22.46
CA GLN A 206 15.81 16.25 21.81
C GLN A 206 15.62 17.58 21.09
N ASN A 207 14.39 17.94 20.71
CA ASN A 207 14.11 19.12 19.91
C ASN A 207 12.85 19.82 20.40
N SER A 208 12.85 21.15 20.41
CA SER A 208 11.72 22.03 20.76
C SER A 208 10.54 21.95 19.78
N LEU A 209 10.27 20.77 19.21
CA LEU A 209 9.18 20.53 18.27
C LEU A 209 7.85 20.42 19.03
N PRO A 210 6.75 20.95 18.44
CA PRO A 210 5.41 20.64 18.92
C PRO A 210 5.13 19.13 18.91
N PRO A 211 4.19 18.65 19.75
CA PRO A 211 3.66 17.29 19.64
C PRO A 211 3.19 16.98 18.22
N LEU A 212 3.36 15.75 17.74
CA LEU A 212 3.05 15.35 16.36
C LEU A 212 1.62 15.70 15.95
N TRP A 213 0.65 15.48 16.84
CA TRP A 213 -0.74 15.80 16.57
C TRP A 213 -0.95 17.30 16.28
N GLN A 214 -0.16 18.20 16.86
CA GLN A 214 -0.21 19.63 16.53
C GLN A 214 0.37 19.91 15.14
N ILE A 215 1.44 19.19 14.77
CA ILE A 215 2.04 19.31 13.43
C ILE A 215 1.06 18.76 12.37
N ILE A 216 0.52 17.56 12.59
CA ILE A 216 -0.42 16.90 11.67
C ILE A 216 -1.75 17.65 11.60
N ALA A 217 -2.28 18.21 12.70
CA ALA A 217 -3.49 19.03 12.64
C ALA A 217 -3.36 20.25 11.72
N ASN A 218 -2.13 20.74 11.49
CA ASN A 218 -1.83 21.86 10.59
C ASN A 218 -1.73 21.47 9.10
N VAL A 219 -1.83 20.18 8.74
CA VAL A 219 -1.87 19.79 7.33
C VAL A 219 -3.09 20.38 6.64
N ARG A 220 -2.88 20.81 5.39
CA ARG A 220 -3.91 21.46 4.56
C ARG A 220 -4.85 20.45 3.93
N TYR A 221 -4.28 19.35 3.45
CA TYR A 221 -5.01 18.25 2.84
C TYR A 221 -4.43 16.91 3.29
N LEU A 222 -5.31 15.90 3.30
CA LEU A 222 -4.95 14.50 3.36
C LEU A 222 -5.43 13.83 2.07
N PHE A 223 -4.51 13.39 1.25
CA PHE A 223 -4.79 12.67 0.01
C PHE A 223 -4.72 11.17 0.26
N ILE A 224 -5.81 10.46 0.00
CA ILE A 224 -5.94 9.03 0.27
C ILE A 224 -6.04 8.28 -1.06
N ASN A 225 -5.19 7.28 -1.31
CA ASN A 225 -5.25 6.40 -2.48
C ASN A 225 -6.36 5.35 -2.35
N HIS A 226 -7.56 5.80 -2.00
CA HIS A 226 -8.74 4.98 -1.87
C HIS A 226 -9.86 5.62 -2.67
N THR A 227 -10.73 4.80 -3.28
CA THR A 227 -11.93 5.33 -3.92
C THR A 227 -13.02 5.56 -2.88
N GLN A 228 -13.66 6.71 -2.89
CA GLN A 228 -14.65 7.05 -1.85
C GLN A 228 -15.85 6.09 -1.86
N ILE A 229 -16.23 5.54 -3.02
CA ILE A 229 -17.37 4.63 -3.18
C ILE A 229 -17.12 3.27 -2.50
N ALA A 230 -15.87 2.79 -2.50
CA ALA A 230 -15.50 1.54 -1.82
C ALA A 230 -15.15 1.74 -0.34
N ALA A 231 -15.04 2.99 0.12
CA ALA A 231 -14.59 3.26 1.48
C ALA A 231 -15.69 2.95 2.49
N TYR A 232 -15.29 2.38 3.64
CA TYR A 232 -16.18 2.34 4.79
C TYR A 232 -16.65 3.74 5.18
N PRO A 233 -17.90 3.90 5.66
CA PRO A 233 -18.42 5.19 6.06
C PRO A 233 -17.64 5.70 7.27
N ARG A 234 -16.79 6.71 7.06
CA ARG A 234 -15.97 7.34 8.11
C ARG A 234 -16.24 8.85 8.15
N PRO A 235 -15.97 9.54 9.26
CA PRO A 235 -16.02 10.99 9.32
C PRO A 235 -15.11 11.60 8.25
N ILE A 236 -15.64 12.50 7.42
CA ILE A 236 -14.85 13.20 6.40
C ILE A 236 -15.07 14.70 6.54
N ASN A 237 -14.03 15.48 6.27
CA ASN A 237 -14.11 16.93 6.19
C ASN A 237 -13.46 17.41 4.88
N GLN A 238 -13.44 18.73 4.67
CA GLN A 238 -12.93 19.31 3.43
C GLN A 238 -11.42 19.08 3.20
N LYS A 239 -10.65 18.74 4.24
CA LYS A 239 -9.21 18.43 4.13
C LYS A 239 -8.97 17.06 3.48
N ILE A 240 -9.88 16.11 3.65
CA ILE A 240 -9.72 14.76 3.10
C ILE A 240 -10.12 14.76 1.62
N LYS A 241 -9.23 14.26 0.76
CA LYS A 241 -9.50 14.02 -0.66
C LYS A 241 -9.14 12.59 -1.03
N PHE A 242 -10.11 11.89 -1.58
CA PHE A 242 -9.93 10.55 -2.14
C PHE A 242 -9.39 10.69 -3.56
N ILE A 243 -8.21 10.14 -3.80
CA ILE A 243 -7.51 10.11 -5.09
C ILE A 243 -7.18 8.67 -5.51
N GLY A 244 -8.02 7.72 -5.09
CA GLY A 244 -7.88 6.30 -5.43
C GLY A 244 -7.70 6.06 -6.92
N GLY A 245 -6.72 5.24 -7.27
CA GLY A 245 -6.36 4.96 -8.66
C GLY A 245 -5.54 6.06 -9.31
N ILE A 246 -4.80 6.87 -8.54
CA ILE A 246 -3.86 7.88 -9.05
C ILE A 246 -2.82 7.26 -10.01
N ASP A 247 -2.41 6.01 -9.75
CA ASP A 247 -1.46 5.26 -10.58
C ASP A 247 -2.08 4.67 -11.86
N ILE A 248 -3.40 4.82 -12.06
CA ILE A 248 -4.08 4.36 -13.28
C ILE A 248 -4.03 5.49 -14.29
N GLN A 249 -3.12 5.38 -15.26
CA GLN A 249 -2.93 6.40 -16.29
C GLN A 249 -4.19 6.58 -17.16
N GLN A 250 -4.34 7.78 -17.73
CA GLN A 250 -5.53 8.17 -18.49
C GLN A 250 -5.86 7.20 -19.64
N GLN A 251 -4.85 6.61 -20.28
CA GLN A 251 -5.03 5.59 -21.32
C GLN A 251 -5.78 4.36 -20.80
N TYR A 252 -5.39 3.81 -19.65
CA TYR A 252 -6.06 2.64 -19.06
C TYR A 252 -7.46 2.99 -18.56
N ARG A 253 -7.66 4.21 -18.04
CA ARG A 253 -9.01 4.68 -17.68
C ARG A 253 -9.94 4.73 -18.89
N ALA A 254 -9.46 5.25 -20.01
CA ALA A 254 -10.22 5.26 -21.26
C ALA A 254 -10.52 3.83 -21.74
N MET A 255 -9.56 2.91 -21.56
CA MET A 255 -9.75 1.50 -21.87
C MET A 255 -10.84 0.86 -21.00
N PHE A 256 -10.78 1.03 -19.68
CA PHE A 256 -11.80 0.52 -18.77
C PHE A 256 -13.19 1.11 -19.06
N TYR A 257 -13.27 2.42 -19.31
CA TYR A 257 -14.52 3.07 -19.67
C TYR A 257 -15.11 2.51 -20.96
N SER A 258 -14.30 2.33 -22.01
CA SER A 258 -14.74 1.73 -23.27
C SER A 258 -15.23 0.30 -23.07
N LYS A 259 -14.49 -0.53 -22.31
CA LYS A 259 -14.89 -1.90 -21.96
C LYS A 259 -16.27 -1.94 -21.29
N ILE A 260 -16.50 -1.06 -20.31
CA ILE A 260 -17.75 -1.01 -19.54
C ILE A 260 -18.92 -0.51 -20.40
N MET A 261 -18.71 0.55 -21.18
CA MET A 261 -19.79 1.23 -21.92
C MET A 261 -20.18 0.52 -23.22
N THR A 262 -19.21 0.04 -23.99
CA THR A 262 -19.46 -0.49 -25.33
C THR A 262 -19.66 -1.99 -25.35
N ASN A 263 -19.23 -2.68 -24.27
CA ASN A 263 -19.12 -4.14 -24.24
C ASN A 263 -18.27 -4.72 -25.39
N ASN A 264 -17.57 -3.87 -26.15
CA ASN A 264 -16.66 -4.24 -27.23
C ASN A 264 -15.25 -4.40 -26.68
N SER A 265 -14.48 -5.31 -27.27
CA SER A 265 -13.11 -5.54 -26.89
C SER A 265 -12.23 -4.36 -27.29
N ILE A 266 -11.31 -4.02 -26.38
CA ILE A 266 -10.08 -3.37 -26.80
C ILE A 266 -9.19 -4.52 -27.26
N GLN A 267 -8.65 -4.40 -28.47
CA GLN A 267 -7.76 -5.38 -29.10
C GLN A 267 -6.86 -6.07 -28.08
N ARG A 268 -6.57 -7.37 -28.23
CA ARG A 268 -5.72 -8.16 -27.32
C ARG A 268 -4.45 -7.39 -26.96
N VAL A 269 -4.43 -6.75 -25.79
CA VAL A 269 -3.31 -5.88 -25.41
C VAL A 269 -2.20 -6.64 -24.67
N TRP A 270 -2.47 -7.88 -24.25
CA TRP A 270 -1.45 -8.74 -23.67
C TRP A 270 -1.11 -9.87 -24.64
N ALA A 271 -0.11 -9.61 -25.49
CA ALA A 271 0.48 -10.56 -26.41
C ALA A 271 1.47 -11.44 -25.64
N GLY A 272 1.11 -12.70 -25.40
CA GLY A 272 1.87 -13.64 -24.58
C GLY A 272 1.12 -14.97 -24.45
N ASP A 273 1.15 -15.59 -23.26
CA ASP A 273 0.44 -16.85 -22.95
C ASP A 273 -1.07 -16.79 -23.24
N PHE A 274 -1.66 -15.62 -23.45
CA PHE A 274 -3.07 -15.43 -23.76
C PHE A 274 -3.40 -15.54 -25.26
N ASN A 275 -2.40 -15.75 -26.13
CA ASN A 275 -2.58 -15.79 -27.59
C ASN A 275 -3.55 -16.88 -28.06
N HIS A 276 -3.69 -17.96 -27.31
CA HIS A 276 -4.60 -19.06 -27.61
C HIS A 276 -6.02 -18.84 -27.10
N LEU A 277 -6.27 -17.77 -26.32
CA LEU A 277 -7.59 -17.50 -25.75
C LEU A 277 -8.44 -16.65 -26.71
N ASN A 278 -9.69 -17.08 -26.90
CA ASN A 278 -10.70 -16.28 -27.56
C ASN A 278 -11.34 -15.28 -26.58
N GLU A 279 -11.94 -14.20 -27.10
CA GLU A 279 -12.64 -13.19 -26.29
C GLU A 279 -13.85 -13.75 -25.55
N SER A 280 -14.40 -14.89 -26.01
CA SER A 280 -15.49 -15.61 -25.37
C SER A 280 -15.08 -16.43 -24.15
N ASN A 281 -13.78 -16.67 -23.96
CA ASN A 281 -13.30 -17.55 -22.90
C ASN A 281 -13.55 -16.90 -21.53
N CYS A 282 -13.91 -17.71 -20.53
CA CYS A 282 -13.87 -17.25 -19.15
C CYS A 282 -12.42 -17.27 -18.66
N VAL A 283 -11.93 -16.15 -18.17
CA VAL A 283 -10.56 -16.06 -17.65
C VAL A 283 -10.58 -15.50 -16.22
N VAL A 284 -9.84 -16.17 -15.35
CA VAL A 284 -9.64 -15.80 -13.96
C VAL A 284 -8.16 -15.53 -13.75
N ILE A 285 -7.83 -14.38 -13.16
CA ILE A 285 -6.46 -14.03 -12.79
C ILE A 285 -6.29 -14.27 -11.30
N PHE A 286 -5.22 -14.95 -10.90
CA PHE A 286 -4.83 -15.12 -9.50
C PHE A 286 -3.43 -14.56 -9.26
N THR A 287 -3.32 -13.52 -8.45
CA THR A 287 -2.03 -12.96 -8.03
C THR A 287 -2.08 -12.43 -6.60
N ILE A 288 -1.06 -12.70 -5.80
CA ILE A 288 -0.98 -12.21 -4.42
C ILE A 288 -0.10 -10.96 -4.28
N GLY A 289 0.22 -10.30 -5.40
CA GLY A 289 1.03 -9.08 -5.43
C GLY A 289 2.51 -9.35 -5.68
N THR A 290 3.34 -8.33 -5.45
CA THR A 290 4.80 -8.36 -5.64
C THR A 290 5.58 -8.50 -4.33
N VAL A 291 4.95 -8.13 -3.21
CA VAL A 291 5.57 -8.14 -1.87
C VAL A 291 5.29 -9.46 -1.14
N VAL A 292 4.08 -9.99 -1.29
CA VAL A 292 3.71 -11.29 -0.70
C VAL A 292 4.10 -12.38 -1.69
N THR A 293 4.86 -13.37 -1.20
CA THR A 293 5.17 -14.59 -1.93
C THR A 293 4.20 -15.70 -1.54
N PHE A 294 4.09 -16.74 -2.36
CA PHE A 294 3.30 -17.94 -2.07
C PHE A 294 3.95 -18.79 -0.96
N LEU A 295 4.97 -18.28 -0.28
CA LEU A 295 5.62 -18.91 0.89
C LEU A 295 4.59 -19.29 1.97
N GLY A 296 3.53 -18.50 2.12
CA GLY A 296 2.44 -18.78 3.07
C GLY A 296 1.43 -19.86 2.62
N ILE A 297 1.52 -20.34 1.38
CA ILE A 297 0.61 -21.35 0.82
C ILE A 297 1.31 -22.71 0.85
N THR A 298 0.78 -23.61 1.70
CA THR A 298 1.25 -24.99 1.79
C THR A 298 0.95 -25.79 0.53
N GLN A 299 1.72 -26.85 0.28
CA GLN A 299 1.44 -27.82 -0.78
C GLN A 299 -0.01 -28.31 -0.75
N TYR A 300 -0.53 -28.64 0.45
CA TYR A 300 -1.92 -29.08 0.62
C TYR A 300 -2.92 -28.01 0.15
N GLN A 301 -2.74 -26.75 0.56
CA GLN A 301 -3.60 -25.65 0.12
C GLN A 301 -3.52 -25.43 -1.39
N LEU A 302 -2.34 -25.49 -1.99
CA LEU A 302 -2.17 -25.34 -3.44
C LEU A 302 -2.90 -26.44 -4.21
N ILE A 303 -2.82 -27.70 -3.76
CA ILE A 303 -3.58 -28.82 -4.33
C ILE A 303 -5.08 -28.56 -4.24
N ARG A 304 -5.57 -28.05 -3.11
CA ARG A 304 -7.00 -27.72 -2.94
C ARG A 304 -7.46 -26.60 -3.87
N ILE A 305 -6.64 -25.58 -4.08
CA ILE A 305 -6.89 -24.50 -5.04
C ILE A 305 -6.95 -25.07 -6.46
N PHE A 306 -5.95 -25.87 -6.86
CA PHE A 306 -5.92 -26.47 -8.20
C PHE A 306 -7.08 -27.42 -8.44
N ASN A 307 -7.47 -28.22 -7.44
CA ASN A 307 -8.66 -29.07 -7.55
C ASN A 307 -9.95 -28.26 -7.72
N ALA A 308 -10.07 -27.11 -7.05
CA ALA A 308 -11.21 -26.22 -7.24
C ALA A 308 -11.21 -25.61 -8.66
N PHE A 309 -10.05 -25.18 -9.16
CA PHE A 309 -9.93 -24.66 -10.53
C PHE A 309 -10.22 -25.72 -11.60
N ALA A 310 -9.77 -26.96 -11.39
CA ALA A 310 -10.01 -28.08 -12.29
C ALA A 310 -11.51 -28.40 -12.46
N GLN A 311 -12.34 -28.11 -11.46
CA GLN A 311 -13.81 -28.30 -11.54
C GLN A 311 -14.49 -27.27 -12.46
N HIS A 312 -13.78 -26.24 -12.89
CA HIS A 312 -14.30 -25.17 -13.74
C HIS A 312 -13.68 -25.21 -15.14
N GLU A 313 -13.91 -26.30 -15.88
CA GLU A 313 -13.32 -26.57 -17.21
C GLU A 313 -13.62 -25.48 -18.26
N ASN A 314 -14.71 -24.72 -18.10
CA ASN A 314 -15.07 -23.61 -18.99
C ASN A 314 -14.27 -22.32 -18.74
N CYS A 315 -13.45 -22.29 -17.70
CA CYS A 315 -12.63 -21.14 -17.32
C CYS A 315 -11.14 -21.51 -17.30
N TYR A 316 -10.32 -20.55 -17.72
CA TYR A 316 -8.88 -20.62 -17.63
C TYR A 316 -8.37 -19.78 -16.47
N PHE A 317 -7.46 -20.34 -15.69
CA PHE A 317 -6.91 -19.72 -14.48
C PHE A 317 -5.45 -19.37 -14.71
N PHE A 318 -5.14 -18.07 -14.77
CA PHE A 318 -3.78 -17.58 -14.90
C PHE A 318 -3.26 -17.16 -13.55
N ILE A 319 -2.22 -17.82 -13.09
CA ILE A 319 -1.62 -17.58 -11.78
C ILE A 319 -0.29 -16.90 -12.01
N ARG A 320 -0.10 -15.71 -11.43
CA ARG A 320 1.25 -15.13 -11.29
C ARG A 320 1.98 -15.95 -10.24
N ALA A 321 2.73 -16.95 -10.66
CA ALA A 321 3.45 -17.87 -9.80
C ALA A 321 4.81 -17.28 -9.37
N ASP A 322 5.37 -17.84 -8.30
CA ASP A 322 6.72 -17.55 -7.84
C ASP A 322 7.52 -18.84 -7.66
N HIS A 323 8.76 -18.70 -7.18
CA HIS A 323 9.67 -19.81 -6.91
C HIS A 323 9.13 -20.84 -5.91
N HIS A 324 8.17 -20.51 -5.04
CA HIS A 324 7.55 -21.48 -4.12
C HIS A 324 6.61 -22.43 -4.87
N ILE A 325 5.76 -21.88 -5.75
CA ILE A 325 4.92 -22.71 -6.62
C ILE A 325 5.82 -23.54 -7.55
N GLU A 326 6.85 -22.93 -8.14
CA GLU A 326 7.79 -23.64 -9.02
C GLU A 326 8.44 -24.84 -8.32
N ARG A 327 8.84 -24.70 -7.07
CA ARG A 327 9.43 -25.79 -6.29
C ARG A 327 8.48 -26.97 -6.13
N TYR A 328 7.19 -26.73 -5.88
CA TYR A 328 6.20 -27.80 -5.73
C TYR A 328 5.84 -28.49 -7.05
N VAL A 329 5.89 -27.75 -8.17
CA VAL A 329 5.58 -28.28 -9.50
C VAL A 329 6.78 -29.05 -10.06
N SER A 330 7.98 -28.47 -10.00
CA SER A 330 9.20 -29.06 -10.56
C SER A 330 9.63 -30.37 -9.88
N ASN A 331 9.35 -30.52 -8.58
CA ASN A 331 9.65 -31.75 -7.85
C ASN A 331 8.51 -32.80 -7.95
N GLY A 332 7.45 -32.54 -8.72
CA GLY A 332 6.31 -33.43 -8.92
C GLY A 332 5.31 -33.53 -7.76
N SER A 333 5.49 -32.76 -6.69
CA SER A 333 4.64 -32.80 -5.49
C SER A 333 3.24 -32.21 -5.73
N VAL A 334 3.08 -31.39 -6.76
CA VAL A 334 1.81 -30.79 -7.19
C VAL A 334 1.67 -30.90 -8.70
N GLN A 335 0.54 -31.44 -9.14
CA GLN A 335 0.20 -31.55 -10.56
C GLN A 335 -0.65 -30.33 -10.97
N VAL A 336 -0.27 -29.65 -12.05
CA VAL A 336 -0.99 -28.48 -12.57
C VAL A 336 -2.13 -28.95 -13.49
N PRO A 337 -3.39 -28.55 -13.22
CA PRO A 337 -4.52 -28.89 -14.10
C PRO A 337 -4.38 -28.27 -15.50
N GLN A 338 -5.02 -28.87 -16.51
CA GLN A 338 -4.92 -28.41 -17.90
C GLN A 338 -5.46 -26.99 -18.14
N ASN A 339 -6.41 -26.53 -17.32
CA ASN A 339 -6.98 -25.19 -17.41
C ASN A 339 -6.27 -24.15 -16.51
N VAL A 340 -5.12 -24.51 -15.92
CA VAL A 340 -4.31 -23.63 -15.08
C VAL A 340 -2.99 -23.30 -15.79
N TYR A 341 -2.68 -22.00 -15.88
CA TYR A 341 -1.46 -21.48 -16.49
C TYR A 341 -0.65 -20.73 -15.44
N LEU A 342 0.63 -21.11 -15.31
CA LEU A 342 1.56 -20.48 -14.39
C LEU A 342 2.44 -19.49 -15.16
N HIS A 343 2.42 -18.24 -14.73
CA HIS A 343 3.23 -17.17 -15.30
C HIS A 343 4.15 -16.61 -14.23
N TYR A 344 5.47 -16.60 -14.48
CA TYR A 344 6.48 -16.26 -13.47
C TYR A 344 6.99 -14.81 -13.58
N ASP A 345 6.71 -14.15 -14.69
CA ASP A 345 7.14 -12.77 -14.92
C ASP A 345 6.15 -11.74 -14.36
N PHE A 346 6.54 -10.47 -14.47
CA PHE A 346 5.68 -9.35 -14.10
C PHE A 346 4.44 -9.28 -14.99
N ILE A 347 3.30 -9.07 -14.34
CA ILE A 347 2.01 -8.88 -15.02
C ILE A 347 1.55 -7.43 -14.84
N ASP A 348 1.32 -6.71 -15.94
CA ASP A 348 0.63 -5.42 -15.91
C ASP A 348 -0.88 -5.64 -15.74
N LEU A 349 -1.32 -5.62 -14.49
CA LEU A 349 -2.71 -5.89 -14.14
C LEU A 349 -3.68 -4.87 -14.76
N LYS A 350 -3.28 -3.61 -14.95
CA LYS A 350 -4.13 -2.60 -15.64
C LYS A 350 -4.45 -3.03 -17.07
N LEU A 351 -3.46 -3.56 -17.76
CA LEU A 351 -3.57 -4.00 -19.14
C LEU A 351 -4.46 -5.24 -19.28
N ILE A 352 -4.26 -6.21 -18.39
CA ILE A 352 -5.06 -7.43 -18.36
C ILE A 352 -6.52 -7.13 -18.00
N LEU A 353 -6.76 -6.31 -16.98
CA LEU A 353 -8.11 -5.99 -16.55
C LEU A 353 -8.90 -5.19 -17.59
N ALA A 354 -8.24 -4.59 -18.59
CA ALA A 354 -8.91 -3.95 -19.71
C ALA A 354 -9.53 -4.95 -20.70
N GLN A 355 -9.20 -6.24 -20.60
CA GLN A 355 -9.76 -7.28 -21.45
C GLN A 355 -11.15 -7.74 -20.95
N ARG A 356 -12.03 -8.13 -21.88
CA ARG A 356 -13.44 -8.48 -21.59
C ARG A 356 -13.62 -9.91 -21.08
N ASN A 357 -12.72 -10.82 -21.47
CA ASN A 357 -12.71 -12.23 -21.07
C ASN A 357 -12.32 -12.41 -19.59
N ILE A 358 -11.71 -11.41 -18.94
CA ILE A 358 -11.43 -11.44 -17.51
C ILE A 358 -12.75 -11.31 -16.73
N LYS A 359 -13.13 -12.37 -16.03
CA LYS A 359 -14.39 -12.46 -15.27
C LYS A 359 -14.20 -12.34 -13.77
N LEU A 360 -12.99 -12.63 -13.28
CA LEU A 360 -12.70 -12.66 -11.87
C LEU A 360 -11.22 -12.38 -11.63
N LEU A 361 -10.95 -11.60 -10.59
CA LEU A 361 -9.62 -11.38 -10.06
C LEU A 361 -9.54 -11.95 -8.64
N ILE A 362 -8.66 -12.91 -8.41
CA ILE A 362 -8.33 -13.43 -7.09
C ILE A 362 -7.05 -12.73 -6.64
N ILE A 363 -7.13 -11.92 -5.60
CA ILE A 363 -5.99 -11.13 -5.11
C ILE A 363 -5.91 -11.11 -3.60
N HIS A 364 -4.74 -10.72 -3.09
CA HIS A 364 -4.55 -10.41 -1.68
C HIS A 364 -5.31 -9.16 -1.17
N CYS A 365 -5.95 -8.40 -2.08
CA CYS A 365 -6.67 -7.15 -1.79
C CYS A 365 -5.85 -5.99 -1.21
N GLY A 366 -4.55 -5.92 -1.53
CA GLY A 366 -3.79 -4.68 -1.36
C GLY A 366 -4.41 -3.53 -2.18
N GLN A 367 -4.33 -2.31 -1.62
CA GLN A 367 -5.08 -1.14 -2.09
C GLN A 367 -4.96 -0.83 -3.59
N ASN A 368 -3.77 -0.98 -4.18
CA ASN A 368 -3.54 -0.65 -5.59
C ASN A 368 -4.29 -1.58 -6.54
N SER A 369 -4.17 -2.90 -6.35
CA SER A 369 -4.90 -3.88 -7.18
C SER A 369 -6.40 -3.79 -6.97
N LEU A 370 -6.84 -3.43 -5.76
CA LEU A 370 -8.26 -3.19 -5.48
C LEU A 370 -8.78 -1.98 -6.26
N ASN A 371 -8.03 -0.87 -6.31
CA ASN A 371 -8.35 0.28 -7.15
C ASN A 371 -8.39 -0.12 -8.64
N GLU A 372 -7.39 -0.85 -9.14
CA GLU A 372 -7.35 -1.29 -10.54
C GLU A 372 -8.57 -2.14 -10.91
N ALA A 373 -8.96 -3.10 -10.06
CA ALA A 373 -10.14 -3.94 -10.26
C ALA A 373 -11.44 -3.15 -10.24
N LEU A 374 -11.56 -2.20 -9.30
CA LEU A 374 -12.74 -1.34 -9.18
C LEU A 374 -12.93 -0.44 -10.40
N TYR A 375 -11.86 0.19 -10.88
CA TYR A 375 -11.92 0.99 -12.12
C TYR A 375 -12.22 0.14 -13.35
N ALA A 376 -11.72 -1.10 -13.41
CA ALA A 376 -11.99 -2.03 -14.50
C ALA A 376 -13.38 -2.70 -14.45
N GLY A 377 -14.11 -2.55 -13.34
CA GLY A 377 -15.39 -3.22 -13.12
C GLY A 377 -15.29 -4.74 -13.05
N VAL A 378 -14.18 -5.27 -12.54
CA VAL A 378 -13.93 -6.72 -12.44
C VAL A 378 -14.19 -7.20 -11.00
N PRO A 379 -15.06 -8.22 -10.79
CA PRO A 379 -15.27 -8.83 -9.48
C PRO A 379 -13.99 -9.36 -8.87
N VAL A 380 -13.90 -9.30 -7.54
CA VAL A 380 -12.70 -9.69 -6.78
C VAL A 380 -13.02 -10.74 -5.72
N ILE A 381 -12.16 -11.76 -5.58
CA ILE A 381 -12.04 -12.56 -4.36
C ILE A 381 -10.78 -12.12 -3.61
N CYS A 382 -10.98 -11.72 -2.35
CA CYS A 382 -9.89 -11.32 -1.46
C CYS A 382 -9.33 -12.51 -0.67
N ILE A 383 -8.01 -12.65 -0.66
CA ILE A 383 -7.26 -13.56 0.21
C ILE A 383 -6.27 -12.72 1.03
N PRO A 384 -6.74 -12.01 2.05
CA PRO A 384 -5.91 -11.05 2.77
C PRO A 384 -4.89 -11.73 3.68
N PHE A 385 -3.72 -11.11 3.83
CA PHE A 385 -2.67 -11.59 4.73
C PHE A 385 -2.55 -10.69 5.98
N PHE A 386 -2.35 -9.38 5.78
CA PHE A 386 -2.11 -8.41 6.85
C PHE A 386 -2.42 -6.96 6.44
N GLY A 387 -2.41 -6.05 7.42
CA GLY A 387 -2.47 -4.61 7.18
C GLY A 387 -3.76 -4.18 6.50
N ASP A 388 -3.64 -3.33 5.47
CA ASP A 388 -4.75 -2.78 4.68
C ASP A 388 -5.56 -3.82 3.90
N GLN A 389 -5.05 -5.04 3.78
CA GLN A 389 -5.71 -6.11 3.03
C GLN A 389 -6.94 -6.66 3.76
N ARG A 390 -6.95 -6.60 5.10
CA ARG A 390 -8.04 -7.12 5.95
C ARG A 390 -9.17 -6.11 6.07
#